data_AF-A0A7C1EE53-F1
#
_entry.id   AF-A0A7C1EE53-F1
#
_cell.length_a   1.000
_cell.length_b   1.000
_cell.length_c   1.000
_cell.angle_alpha   90.00
_cell.angle_beta   90.00
_cell.angle_gamma   90.00
#
_symmetry.space_group_name_H-M   'P 1'
#
loop_
_entity.id
_entity.type
_entity.pdbx_description
1 polymer ?
#
loop_
_entity_poly.entity_id
_entity_poly.type
_entity_poly.pdbx_seq_one_letter_code
_entity_poly.pdbx_strand_id
1 'polypeptide(L)'
;VGEFGHITVDPDGPLCDCGKRGCLEAVASDPAIIRNLSSQNGMLTLDQIVQKAEQGDTAAQDALARSGHFLGMGLATIINILCPSLIILSGEGVIAGDFRLKPMIEAMRQHTFDGLLHNVQLVVKPTDEQIWARGAAGLVVGKVFESPLVEIS
;
A
#
# COMPACT_ATOMS: atom_id res chain seq x y z
N VAL A 1 1.75 -8.69 16.16
CA VAL A 1 1.06 -8.10 15.00
C VAL A 1 1.79 -6.81 14.65
N GLY A 2 2.03 -6.54 13.36
CA GLY A 2 2.69 -5.32 12.90
C GLY A 2 1.67 -4.42 12.20
N GLU A 3 1.59 -3.15 12.61
CA GLU A 3 0.64 -2.16 12.08
C GLU A 3 1.34 -1.20 11.12
N PHE A 4 1.70 -1.71 9.94
CA PHE A 4 2.48 -0.95 8.94
C PHE A 4 1.75 0.30 8.42
N GLY A 5 0.42 0.27 8.31
CA GLY A 5 -0.38 1.44 7.90
C GLY A 5 -0.29 2.62 8.87
N HIS A 6 0.15 2.39 10.11
CA HIS A 6 0.20 3.42 11.16
C HIS A 6 1.60 3.96 11.44
N ILE A 7 2.61 3.64 10.62
CA ILE A 7 3.89 4.34 10.67
C ILE A 7 3.72 5.79 10.20
N THR A 8 4.39 6.74 10.85
CA THR A 8 4.37 8.14 10.43
C THR A 8 5.35 8.34 9.27
N VAL A 9 4.82 8.72 8.10
CA VAL A 9 5.61 9.05 6.89
C VAL A 9 5.55 10.54 6.54
N ASP A 10 4.57 11.27 7.08
CA ASP A 10 4.41 12.71 6.90
C ASP A 10 4.07 13.36 8.24
N PRO A 11 5.04 13.83 9.04
CA PRO A 11 4.77 14.37 10.39
C PRO A 11 3.75 15.52 10.41
N ASP A 12 3.65 16.29 9.33
CA ASP A 12 2.71 17.40 9.16
C ASP A 12 1.40 16.98 8.44
N GLY A 13 1.28 15.69 8.12
CA GLY A 13 0.18 15.09 7.38
C GLY A 13 -1.15 15.05 8.15
N PRO A 14 -2.21 14.53 7.52
CA PRO A 14 -3.56 14.50 8.07
C PRO A 14 -3.67 13.65 9.35
N LEU A 15 -4.76 13.87 10.10
CA LEU A 15 -5.14 12.99 11.19
C LEU A 15 -5.53 11.61 10.65
N CYS A 16 -4.99 10.58 11.28
CA CYS A 16 -5.37 9.19 11.09
C CYS A 16 -6.43 8.80 12.11
N ASP A 17 -7.25 7.82 11.78
CA ASP A 17 -8.30 7.30 12.66
C ASP A 17 -7.72 6.62 13.92
N CYS A 18 -6.43 6.26 13.91
CA CYS A 18 -5.70 5.79 15.10
C CYS A 18 -5.35 6.92 16.09
N GLY A 19 -5.64 8.18 15.77
CA GLY A 19 -5.41 9.36 16.61
C GLY A 19 -4.06 10.06 16.40
N LYS A 20 -3.16 9.49 15.59
CA LYS A 20 -1.87 10.11 15.24
C LYS A 20 -1.99 10.96 13.97
N ARG A 21 -0.93 11.69 13.64
CA ARG A 21 -0.78 12.40 12.36
C ARG A 21 0.19 11.70 11.43
N GLY A 22 -0.09 11.79 10.13
CA GLY A 22 0.89 11.41 9.13
C GLY A 22 1.06 9.93 8.90
N CYS A 23 0.12 9.11 9.39
CA CYS A 23 0.19 7.68 9.16
C CYS A 23 0.15 7.38 7.68
N LEU A 24 0.90 6.36 7.24
CA LEU A 24 0.94 5.91 5.85
C LEU A 24 -0.46 5.72 5.27
N GLU A 25 -1.36 5.09 6.00
CA GLU A 25 -2.76 4.92 5.60
C GLU A 25 -3.48 6.26 5.37
N ALA A 26 -3.27 7.24 6.26
CA ALA A 26 -3.94 8.53 6.19
C ALA A 26 -3.50 9.39 4.99
N VAL A 27 -2.34 9.09 4.38
CA VAL A 27 -1.82 9.81 3.21
C VAL A 27 -1.88 9.02 1.91
N ALA A 28 -1.84 7.69 1.98
CA ALA A 28 -1.68 6.85 0.80
C ALA A 28 -2.90 5.98 0.48
N SER A 29 -3.86 5.78 1.40
CA SER A 29 -5.03 4.93 1.15
C SER A 29 -6.02 5.52 0.13
N ASP A 30 -6.93 4.68 -0.38
CA ASP A 30 -7.95 5.13 -1.33
C ASP A 30 -8.88 6.21 -0.72
N PRO A 31 -9.33 6.08 0.55
CA PRO A 31 -10.01 7.17 1.24
C PRO A 31 -9.19 8.46 1.33
N ALA A 32 -7.87 8.38 1.47
CA ALA A 32 -7.00 9.55 1.48
C ALA A 32 -6.98 10.25 0.10
N ILE A 33 -6.88 9.47 -0.98
CA ILE A 33 -6.94 9.99 -2.35
C ILE A 33 -8.30 10.68 -2.62
N ILE A 34 -9.40 10.00 -2.28
CA ILE A 34 -10.76 10.54 -2.43
C ILE A 34 -10.92 11.82 -1.63
N ARG A 35 -10.47 11.85 -0.37
CA ARG A 35 -10.55 13.03 0.51
C ARG A 35 -9.79 14.23 -0.05
N ASN A 36 -8.62 14.01 -0.66
CA ASN A 36 -7.82 15.08 -1.26
C ASN A 36 -8.48 15.72 -2.49
N LEU A 37 -9.31 14.97 -3.23
CA LEU A 37 -9.98 15.44 -4.45
C LEU A 37 -11.42 15.88 -4.23
N SER A 38 -12.07 15.37 -3.19
CA SER A 38 -13.46 15.72 -2.85
C SER A 38 -13.51 17.13 -2.25
N SER A 39 -13.55 18.14 -3.12
CA SER A 39 -14.23 19.39 -2.79
C SER A 39 -15.75 19.14 -2.71
N GLN A 40 -16.54 20.06 -2.14
CA GLN A 40 -17.96 19.85 -1.76
C GLN A 40 -18.94 19.41 -2.88
N ASN A 41 -18.45 19.14 -4.10
CA ASN A 41 -19.24 18.68 -5.25
C ASN A 41 -19.05 17.18 -5.49
N GLY A 42 -19.77 16.37 -4.71
CA GLY A 42 -19.99 14.95 -4.98
C GLY A 42 -18.86 14.02 -4.53
N MET A 43 -19.25 12.84 -4.03
CA MET A 43 -18.33 11.82 -3.55
C MET A 43 -17.80 11.03 -4.74
N LEU A 44 -16.53 11.24 -5.12
CA LEU A 44 -15.88 10.50 -6.20
C LEU A 44 -15.47 9.10 -5.72
N THR A 45 -15.57 8.11 -6.60
CA THR A 45 -14.95 6.78 -6.38
C THR A 45 -13.50 6.78 -6.88
N LEU A 46 -12.70 5.82 -6.41
CA LEU A 46 -11.32 5.67 -6.90
C LEU A 46 -11.29 5.42 -8.42
N ASP A 47 -12.18 4.59 -8.94
CA ASP A 47 -12.26 4.30 -10.38
C ASP A 47 -12.51 5.57 -11.20
N GLN A 48 -13.38 6.46 -10.72
CA GLN A 48 -13.63 7.75 -11.36
C GLN A 48 -12.39 8.65 -11.34
N ILE A 49 -11.60 8.61 -10.26
CA ILE A 49 -10.36 9.36 -10.14
C ILE A 49 -9.32 8.82 -11.13
N VAL A 50 -9.18 7.50 -11.24
CA VAL A 50 -8.29 6.85 -12.20
C VAL A 50 -8.70 7.22 -13.63
N GLN A 51 -9.98 7.13 -13.96
CA GLN A 51 -10.49 7.49 -15.28
C GLN A 51 -10.24 8.96 -15.62
N LYS A 52 -10.40 9.88 -14.66
CA LYS A 52 -10.07 11.30 -14.83
C LYS A 52 -8.57 11.50 -15.08
N ALA A 53 -7.72 10.80 -14.33
CA ALA A 53 -6.27 10.87 -14.53
C ALA A 53 -5.85 10.39 -15.93
N GLU A 54 -6.46 9.31 -16.43
CA GLU A 54 -6.27 8.81 -17.80
C GLU A 54 -6.75 9.80 -18.88
N GLN A 55 -7.77 10.61 -18.56
CA GLN A 55 -8.27 11.67 -19.44
C GLN A 55 -7.45 12.96 -19.38
N GLY A 56 -6.39 13.00 -18.57
CA GLY A 56 -5.48 14.16 -18.45
C GLY A 56 -5.85 15.15 -17.35
N ASP A 57 -6.74 14.81 -16.41
CA ASP A 57 -7.01 15.62 -15.23
C ASP A 57 -5.77 15.65 -14.32
N THR A 58 -5.09 16.80 -14.28
CA THR A 58 -3.84 16.96 -13.52
C THR A 58 -4.05 16.82 -12.02
N ALA A 59 -5.20 17.24 -11.48
CA ALA A 59 -5.47 17.10 -10.05
C ALA A 59 -5.60 15.62 -9.67
N ALA A 60 -6.29 14.84 -10.49
CA ALA A 60 -6.40 13.39 -10.30
C ALA A 60 -5.03 12.69 -10.41
N GLN A 61 -4.21 13.07 -11.40
CA GLN A 61 -2.84 12.57 -11.54
C GLN A 61 -1.98 12.90 -10.32
N ASP A 62 -2.01 14.14 -9.84
CA ASP A 62 -1.24 14.59 -8.69
C ASP A 62 -1.65 13.87 -7.40
N ALA A 63 -2.95 13.63 -7.19
CA ALA A 63 -3.45 12.91 -6.03
C ALA A 63 -3.00 11.43 -6.02
N LEU A 64 -3.09 10.76 -7.17
CA LEU A 64 -2.59 9.39 -7.34
C LEU A 64 -1.07 9.32 -7.17
N ALA A 65 -0.33 10.29 -7.73
CA ALA A 65 1.11 10.34 -7.62
C ALA A 65 1.56 10.59 -6.17
N ARG A 66 0.87 11.48 -5.44
CA ARG A 66 1.12 11.72 -4.01
C ARG A 66 0.91 10.45 -3.19
N SER A 67 -0.19 9.74 -3.41
CA SER A 67 -0.45 8.46 -2.76
C SER A 67 0.65 7.43 -3.07
N GLY A 68 1.03 7.32 -4.35
CA GLY A 68 2.10 6.44 -4.80
C GLY A 68 3.42 6.76 -4.09
N HIS A 69 3.81 8.03 -4.04
CA HIS A 69 5.03 8.49 -3.40
C HIS A 69 5.14 8.03 -1.94
N PHE A 70 4.12 8.30 -1.12
CA PHE A 70 4.12 7.88 0.29
C PHE A 70 4.09 6.36 0.46
N LEU A 71 3.35 5.64 -0.39
CA LEU A 71 3.38 4.18 -0.40
C LEU A 71 4.78 3.64 -0.71
N GLY A 72 5.48 4.26 -1.67
CA GLY A 72 6.87 3.92 -1.98
C GLY A 72 7.83 4.16 -0.81
N MET A 73 7.69 5.27 -0.08
CA MET A 73 8.46 5.53 1.15
C MET A 73 8.20 4.47 2.22
N GLY A 74 6.94 4.07 2.41
CA GLY A 74 6.58 2.98 3.31
C GLY A 74 7.25 1.67 2.90
N LEU A 75 7.16 1.30 1.60
CA LEU A 75 7.79 0.08 1.08
C LEU A 75 9.31 0.09 1.29
N ALA A 76 9.97 1.21 1.00
CA ALA A 76 11.40 1.38 1.25
C ALA A 76 11.76 1.17 2.74
N THR A 77 10.92 1.65 3.66
CA THR A 77 11.11 1.45 5.10
C THR A 77 11.12 -0.03 5.46
N ILE A 78 10.17 -0.81 4.93
CA ILE A 78 10.11 -2.26 5.15
C ILE A 78 11.32 -2.96 4.51
N ILE A 79 11.71 -2.58 3.30
CA ILE A 79 12.88 -3.16 2.62
C ILE A 79 14.16 -2.92 3.43
N ASN A 80 14.36 -1.70 3.91
CA ASN A 80 15.54 -1.32 4.68
C ASN A 80 15.64 -2.06 6.03
N ILE A 81 14.51 -2.43 6.64
CA ILE A 81 14.48 -3.07 7.96
C ILE A 81 14.51 -4.60 7.86
N LEU A 82 13.74 -5.17 6.92
CA LEU A 82 13.49 -6.61 6.85
C LEU A 82 14.28 -7.33 5.76
N CYS A 83 14.84 -6.59 4.78
CA CYS A 83 15.55 -7.15 3.63
C CYS A 83 14.79 -8.33 2.95
N PRO A 84 13.49 -8.17 2.63
CA PRO A 84 12.69 -9.28 2.10
C PRO A 84 13.14 -9.64 0.68
N SER A 85 13.06 -10.92 0.31
CA SER A 85 13.31 -11.35 -1.08
C SER A 85 12.09 -11.16 -1.99
N LEU A 86 10.88 -11.05 -1.42
CA LEU A 86 9.63 -10.92 -2.15
C LEU A 86 8.68 -9.98 -1.41
N ILE A 87 8.13 -9.02 -2.14
CA ILE A 87 7.01 -8.18 -1.71
C ILE A 87 5.84 -8.44 -2.64
N ILE A 88 4.70 -8.83 -2.07
CA ILE A 88 3.44 -8.96 -2.80
C ILE A 88 2.56 -7.79 -2.40
N LEU A 89 2.27 -6.90 -3.36
CA LEU A 89 1.33 -5.81 -3.19
C LEU A 89 -0.03 -6.26 -3.74
N SER A 90 -1.03 -6.30 -2.85
CA SER A 90 -2.40 -6.70 -3.16
C SER A 90 -3.42 -5.73 -2.56
N GLY A 91 -4.64 -5.76 -3.07
CA GLY A 91 -5.75 -4.92 -2.62
C GLY A 91 -6.51 -4.33 -3.81
N GLU A 92 -7.73 -3.87 -3.56
CA GLU A 92 -8.59 -3.24 -4.56
C GLU A 92 -7.94 -1.95 -5.10
N GLY A 93 -7.32 -1.14 -4.23
CA GLY A 93 -6.63 0.10 -4.59
C GLY A 93 -5.37 -0.07 -5.45
N VAL A 94 -4.87 -1.30 -5.62
CA VAL A 94 -3.75 -1.62 -6.51
C VAL A 94 -4.12 -1.41 -7.99
N ILE A 95 -5.42 -1.35 -8.30
CA ILE A 95 -5.98 -1.12 -9.64
C ILE A 95 -5.80 0.34 -10.11
N ALA A 96 -5.27 1.24 -9.27
CA ALA A 96 -5.19 2.69 -9.55
C ALA A 96 -4.19 3.13 -10.65
N GLY A 97 -3.77 2.20 -11.51
CA GLY A 97 -3.04 2.48 -12.75
C GLY A 97 -1.62 3.02 -12.57
N ASP A 98 -1.01 3.36 -13.70
CA ASP A 98 0.37 3.82 -13.79
C ASP A 98 0.63 5.13 -13.02
N PHE A 99 -0.39 5.99 -12.87
CA PHE A 99 -0.27 7.26 -12.16
C PHE A 99 -0.02 7.11 -10.66
N ARG A 100 -0.36 5.97 -10.07
CA ARG A 100 0.00 5.64 -8.68
C ARG A 100 1.20 4.69 -8.61
N LEU A 101 1.23 3.65 -9.45
CA LEU A 101 2.25 2.61 -9.39
C LEU A 101 3.65 3.11 -9.79
N LYS A 102 3.77 3.96 -10.82
CA LYS A 102 5.09 4.49 -11.23
C LYS A 102 5.71 5.37 -10.13
N PRO A 103 5.01 6.37 -9.56
CA PRO A 103 5.54 7.16 -8.45
C PRO A 103 5.86 6.32 -7.21
N MET A 104 5.09 5.27 -6.94
CA MET A 104 5.39 4.32 -5.86
C MET A 104 6.71 3.59 -6.09
N ILE A 105 6.93 3.02 -7.27
CA ILE A 105 8.17 2.32 -7.59
C ILE A 105 9.35 3.29 -7.58
N GLU A 106 9.17 4.51 -8.08
CA GLU A 106 10.18 5.55 -8.06
C GLU A 106 10.56 5.97 -6.64
N ALA A 107 9.59 6.30 -5.80
CA ALA A 107 9.82 6.66 -4.40
C ALA A 107 10.45 5.50 -3.61
N MET A 108 10.00 4.27 -3.84
CA MET A 108 10.61 3.08 -3.25
C MET A 108 12.09 2.98 -3.62
N ARG A 109 12.44 3.19 -4.90
CA ARG A 109 13.84 3.19 -5.35
C ARG A 109 14.67 4.29 -4.71
N GLN A 110 14.12 5.49 -4.62
CA GLN A 110 14.82 6.66 -4.05
C GLN A 110 15.09 6.53 -2.55
N HIS A 111 14.22 5.85 -1.80
CA HIS A 111 14.30 5.77 -0.34
C HIS A 111 14.88 4.44 0.18
N THR A 112 15.12 3.47 -0.70
CA THR A 112 15.75 2.21 -0.32
C THR A 112 17.27 2.37 -0.31
N PHE A 113 17.93 1.83 0.71
CA PHE A 113 19.39 1.81 0.78
C PHE A 113 19.99 1.07 -0.42
N ASP A 114 21.05 1.65 -0.99
CA ASP A 114 21.71 1.11 -2.18
C ASP A 114 22.09 -0.37 -2.02
N GLY A 115 21.84 -1.13 -3.08
CA GLY A 115 22.15 -2.56 -3.11
C GLY A 115 21.02 -3.48 -2.65
N LEU A 116 20.12 -3.03 -1.76
CA LEU A 116 19.07 -3.91 -1.21
C LEU A 116 18.02 -4.34 -2.24
N LEU A 117 17.76 -3.52 -3.26
CA LEU A 117 16.75 -3.82 -4.28
C LEU A 117 17.13 -4.95 -5.24
N HIS A 118 18.41 -5.33 -5.35
CA HIS A 118 18.86 -6.33 -6.32
C HIS A 118 18.18 -7.69 -6.13
N ASN A 119 17.81 -8.02 -4.88
CA ASN A 119 17.24 -9.31 -4.52
C ASN A 119 15.75 -9.23 -4.16
N VAL A 120 15.13 -8.05 -4.30
CA VAL A 120 13.72 -7.84 -3.95
C VAL A 120 12.87 -8.01 -5.20
N GLN A 121 12.06 -9.07 -5.24
CA GLN A 121 11.02 -9.22 -6.25
C GLN A 121 9.76 -8.47 -5.79
N LEU A 122 9.29 -7.49 -6.56
CA LEU A 122 7.99 -6.84 -6.34
C LEU A 122 6.94 -7.46 -7.26
N VAL A 123 5.90 -8.04 -6.68
CA VAL A 123 4.78 -8.64 -7.40
C VAL A 123 3.51 -7.87 -7.06
N VAL A 124 2.88 -7.30 -8.07
CA VAL A 124 1.62 -6.56 -7.93
C VAL A 124 0.48 -7.49 -8.37
N LYS A 125 -0.44 -7.82 -7.46
CA LYS A 125 -1.58 -8.70 -7.75
C LYS A 125 -2.90 -8.05 -7.36
N PRO A 126 -3.83 -7.85 -8.31
CA PRO A 126 -5.22 -7.57 -7.97
C PRO A 126 -5.77 -8.69 -7.08
N THR A 127 -6.61 -8.33 -6.13
CA THR A 127 -7.27 -9.30 -5.27
C THR A 127 -8.61 -9.73 -5.88
N ASP A 128 -8.94 -11.02 -5.80
CA ASP A 128 -10.30 -11.50 -5.96
C ASP A 128 -10.88 -11.92 -4.59
N GLU A 129 -12.19 -12.01 -4.46
CA GLU A 129 -12.84 -12.43 -3.20
C GLU A 129 -12.38 -13.83 -2.73
N GLN A 130 -11.92 -14.69 -3.64
CA GLN A 130 -11.48 -16.04 -3.30
C GLN A 130 -10.12 -16.05 -2.59
N ILE A 131 -9.26 -15.06 -2.81
CA ILE A 131 -7.95 -14.96 -2.13
C ILE A 131 -8.14 -14.82 -0.62
N TRP A 132 -9.10 -14.01 -0.16
CA TRP A 132 -9.39 -13.85 1.26
C TRP A 132 -9.93 -15.15 1.88
N ALA A 133 -10.88 -15.81 1.20
CA ALA A 133 -11.44 -17.08 1.63
C ALA A 133 -10.38 -18.19 1.72
N ARG A 134 -9.47 -18.25 0.74
CA ARG A 134 -8.34 -19.20 0.73
C ARG A 134 -7.34 -18.91 1.84
N GLY A 135 -7.06 -17.63 2.13
CA GLY A 135 -6.23 -17.24 3.27
C GLY A 135 -6.81 -17.72 4.60
N ALA A 136 -8.11 -17.50 4.82
CA ALA A 136 -8.82 -17.97 6.00
C ALA A 136 -8.82 -19.50 6.11
N ALA A 137 -9.08 -20.22 5.02
CA ALA A 137 -8.98 -21.67 4.98
C ALA A 137 -7.54 -22.16 5.26
N GLY A 138 -6.54 -21.45 4.76
CA GLY A 138 -5.13 -21.70 4.99
C GLY A 138 -4.73 -21.64 6.47
N LEU A 139 -5.35 -20.77 7.28
CA LEU A 139 -5.12 -20.74 8.72
C LEU A 139 -5.60 -22.02 9.42
N VAL A 140 -6.71 -22.59 8.95
CA VAL A 140 -7.23 -23.86 9.48
C VAL A 140 -6.37 -25.03 9.02
N VAL A 141 -6.03 -25.07 7.73
CA VAL A 141 -5.17 -26.11 7.15
C VAL A 141 -3.77 -26.08 7.77
N GLY A 142 -3.20 -24.90 8.00
CA GLY A 142 -1.88 -24.73 8.62
C GLY A 142 -1.79 -25.42 9.98
N LYS A 143 -2.81 -25.29 10.83
CA LYS A 143 -2.88 -25.98 12.13
C LYS A 143 -2.91 -27.50 12.01
N VAL A 144 -3.50 -28.04 10.94
CA VAL A 144 -3.53 -29.50 10.71
C VAL A 144 -2.14 -30.03 10.33
N PHE A 145 -1.31 -29.20 9.71
CA PHE A 145 0.04 -29.55 9.25
C PHE A 145 1.16 -28.99 10.14
N GLU A 146 0.82 -28.38 11.30
CA GLU A 146 1.82 -27.98 12.29
C GLU A 146 2.54 -29.22 12.81
N SER A 147 3.88 -29.21 12.71
CA SER A 147 4.69 -30.30 13.22
C SER A 147 4.50 -30.40 14.75
N PRO A 148 4.17 -31.58 15.31
CA PRO A 148 4.02 -31.76 16.75
C PRO A 148 5.32 -31.60 17.54
N LEU A 149 6.45 -31.31 16.86
CA LEU A 149 7.74 -31.02 17.48
C LEU A 149 7.89 -29.56 17.96
N VAL A 150 6.89 -28.70 17.74
CA VAL A 150 6.85 -27.33 18.28
C VAL A 150 6.21 -27.32 19.68
N GLU A 151 6.67 -28.19 20.58
CA GLU A 151 6.62 -27.91 22.02
C GLU A 151 8.03 -27.46 22.42
N ILE A 152 8.28 -26.16 22.33
CA ILE A 152 9.49 -25.55 22.89
C ILE A 152 9.12 -24.98 24.25
N SER A 153 9.81 -25.50 25.27
CA SER A 153 9.89 -25.05 26.67
C SER A 153 9.89 -23.54 26.88
#